data_AF-A0A7J4QV18-F1
#
_entry.id   AF-A0A7J4QV18-F1
#
_cell.length_a   1.000
_cell.length_b   1.000
_cell.length_c   1.000
_cell.angle_alpha   90.00
_cell.angle_beta   90.00
_cell.angle_gamma   90.00
#
_symmetry.space_group_name_H-M   'P 1'
#
loop_
_entity.id
_entity.type
_entity.pdbx_description
1 polymer ?
#
loop_
_entity_poly.entity_id
_entity_poly.type
_entity_poly.pdbx_seq_one_letter_code
_entity_poly.pdbx_strand_id
1 'polypeptide(L)'
;MRVNTTLVALMMITTVLLSPAALAEAQNDGSTQTITNSETWSSDASLDGDVIISDGGVLTIDGIISVETGSTITIQEGGNLVLNSELNSADLTNELFMEVYNGTTIQPYFNGLTDTGTMRINMAKEYFSSMEVNVSVGGTNITWTGEDYIDYSVEFQDAAIDVNFSGFWLFPVWIDSIQAFDSNGVIYTLDADEWIHSNGVLKTEETGAAFTINVEGELNSIGGTISGADISCSGSCSFENSTLSWSAPINVNDGAMLAMETSIING
;
A
#
# COMPACT_ATOMS: atom_id res chain seq x y z
N MET A 1 3.32 -69.67 1.14
CA MET A 1 2.66 -68.40 1.49
C MET A 1 2.38 -67.65 0.20
N ARG A 2 1.11 -67.63 -0.26
CA ARG A 2 0.68 -66.76 -1.36
C ARG A 2 0.30 -65.43 -0.72
N VAL A 3 1.11 -64.40 -0.94
CA VAL A 3 0.76 -63.04 -0.54
C VAL A 3 -0.46 -62.63 -1.38
N ASN A 4 -1.58 -62.33 -0.71
CA ASN A 4 -2.81 -61.88 -1.35
C ASN A 4 -2.56 -60.52 -2.03
N THR A 5 -2.25 -60.56 -3.32
CA THR A 5 -2.07 -59.38 -4.20
C THR A 5 -3.30 -58.46 -4.22
N THR A 6 -4.48 -59.00 -3.91
CA THR A 6 -5.73 -58.25 -3.77
C THR A 6 -5.75 -57.31 -2.55
N LEU A 7 -5.08 -57.66 -1.44
CA LEU A 7 -5.06 -56.82 -0.24
C LEU A 7 -4.13 -55.61 -0.41
N VAL A 8 -3.00 -55.80 -1.12
CA VAL A 8 -2.04 -54.74 -1.43
C VAL A 8 -2.63 -53.74 -2.43
N ALA A 9 -3.37 -54.22 -3.43
CA ALA A 9 -4.07 -53.36 -4.40
C ALA A 9 -5.17 -52.50 -3.74
N LEU A 10 -5.93 -53.06 -2.80
CA LEU A 10 -6.97 -52.31 -2.09
C LEU A 10 -6.37 -51.24 -1.15
N MET A 11 -5.23 -51.52 -0.51
CA MET A 11 -4.54 -50.58 0.37
C MET A 11 -3.91 -49.40 -0.40
N MET A 12 -3.40 -49.62 -1.62
CA MET A 12 -2.87 -48.53 -2.47
C MET A 12 -3.98 -47.63 -3.04
N ILE A 13 -5.17 -48.17 -3.34
CA ILE A 13 -6.30 -47.36 -3.81
C ILE A 13 -6.82 -46.47 -2.68
N THR A 14 -6.82 -46.94 -1.43
CA THR A 14 -7.22 -46.10 -0.28
C THR A 14 -6.25 -44.95 0.02
N THR A 15 -4.94 -45.10 -0.24
CA THR A 15 -3.98 -44.00 0.00
C THR A 15 -4.10 -42.86 -1.01
N VAL A 16 -4.55 -43.11 -2.25
CA VAL A 16 -4.80 -42.06 -3.25
C VAL A 16 -6.13 -41.34 -3.00
N LEU A 17 -7.09 -42.01 -2.35
CA LEU A 17 -8.38 -41.40 -1.98
C LEU A 17 -8.34 -40.59 -0.67
N LEU A 18 -7.20 -40.63 0.05
CA LEU A 18 -6.99 -39.96 1.34
C LEU A 18 -5.93 -38.85 1.26
N SER A 19 -5.41 -38.52 0.08
CA SER A 19 -4.68 -37.26 -0.08
C SER A 19 -5.67 -36.12 0.18
N PRO A 20 -5.40 -35.23 1.16
CA PRO A 20 -6.22 -34.04 1.33
C PRO A 20 -6.28 -33.34 -0.04
N ALA A 21 -7.47 -32.92 -0.46
CA ALA A 21 -7.56 -32.01 -1.59
C ALA A 21 -6.64 -30.84 -1.26
N ALA A 22 -5.62 -30.62 -2.08
CA ALA A 22 -4.84 -29.40 -1.99
C ALA A 22 -5.86 -28.26 -2.09
N LEU A 23 -5.91 -27.42 -1.06
CA LEU A 23 -6.69 -26.21 -1.15
C LEU A 23 -6.08 -25.39 -2.29
N ALA A 24 -6.94 -24.81 -3.10
CA ALA A 24 -6.53 -23.81 -4.05
C ALA A 24 -5.85 -22.64 -3.32
N GLU A 25 -4.68 -22.24 -3.80
CA GLU A 25 -3.88 -21.17 -3.22
C GLU A 25 -3.20 -20.38 -4.35
N ALA A 26 -2.81 -19.14 -4.05
CA ALA A 26 -2.07 -18.30 -4.98
C ALA A 26 -0.72 -18.94 -5.32
N GLN A 27 -0.33 -18.92 -6.59
CA GLN A 27 0.97 -19.40 -7.01
C GLN A 27 2.08 -18.40 -6.64
N ASN A 28 3.23 -18.91 -6.21
CA ASN A 28 4.37 -18.10 -5.77
C ASN A 28 5.69 -18.58 -6.39
N ASP A 29 5.66 -18.90 -7.69
CA ASP A 29 6.79 -19.49 -8.40
C ASP A 29 7.14 -18.74 -9.70
N GLY A 30 6.57 -17.55 -9.91
CA GLY A 30 6.74 -16.71 -11.09
C GLY A 30 6.02 -17.24 -12.33
N SER A 31 5.20 -18.29 -12.20
CA SER A 31 4.51 -18.92 -13.33
C SER A 31 3.12 -18.31 -13.57
N THR A 32 2.48 -18.74 -14.67
CA THR A 32 1.10 -18.36 -14.98
C THR A 32 0.12 -19.42 -14.47
N GLN A 33 -0.79 -19.05 -13.58
CA GLN A 33 -1.95 -19.86 -13.20
C GLN A 33 -3.17 -19.47 -14.05
N THR A 34 -3.88 -20.45 -14.60
CA THR A 34 -5.14 -20.22 -15.34
C THR A 34 -6.32 -20.83 -14.60
N ILE A 35 -7.25 -19.97 -14.20
CA ILE A 35 -8.50 -20.30 -13.52
C ILE A 35 -9.60 -20.50 -14.57
N THR A 36 -9.97 -21.76 -14.79
CA THR A 36 -11.01 -22.16 -15.77
C THR A 36 -12.31 -22.62 -15.12
N ASN A 37 -12.33 -22.77 -13.79
CA ASN A 37 -13.48 -23.14 -12.98
C ASN A 37 -13.50 -22.28 -11.71
N SER A 38 -14.52 -22.45 -10.86
CA SER A 38 -14.57 -21.75 -9.57
C SER A 38 -13.47 -22.22 -8.62
N GLU A 39 -12.71 -21.26 -8.10
CA GLU A 39 -11.60 -21.45 -7.17
C GLU A 39 -11.67 -20.42 -6.04
N THR A 40 -11.23 -20.78 -4.83
CA THR A 40 -11.22 -19.88 -3.67
C THR A 40 -9.87 -19.93 -2.97
N TRP A 41 -9.22 -18.78 -2.84
CA TRP A 41 -8.00 -18.59 -2.06
C TRP A 41 -8.39 -18.03 -0.69
N SER A 42 -8.34 -18.89 0.32
CA SER A 42 -8.85 -18.60 1.67
C SER A 42 -7.76 -18.42 2.73
N SER A 43 -6.51 -18.72 2.39
CA SER A 43 -5.36 -18.54 3.25
C SER A 43 -4.54 -17.34 2.81
N ASP A 44 -3.93 -16.67 3.78
CA ASP A 44 -2.93 -15.65 3.50
C ASP A 44 -1.75 -16.28 2.73
N ALA A 45 -1.35 -15.63 1.64
CA ALA A 45 -0.35 -16.17 0.72
C ALA A 45 0.37 -15.02 -0.02
N SER A 46 1.49 -15.36 -0.66
CA SER A 46 2.10 -14.49 -1.66
C SER A 46 1.76 -14.95 -3.06
N LEU A 47 1.66 -14.00 -3.99
CA LEU A 47 1.42 -14.20 -5.41
C LEU A 47 2.66 -13.70 -6.17
N ASP A 48 3.37 -14.61 -6.83
CA ASP A 48 4.49 -14.30 -7.74
C ASP A 48 4.19 -14.92 -9.11
N GLY A 49 3.89 -14.08 -10.09
CA GLY A 49 3.58 -14.47 -11.46
C GLY A 49 2.22 -13.98 -11.96
N ASP A 50 1.69 -14.64 -12.98
CA ASP A 50 0.49 -14.19 -13.68
C ASP A 50 -0.73 -15.05 -13.35
N VAL A 51 -1.88 -14.42 -13.16
CA VAL A 51 -3.17 -15.09 -12.99
C VAL A 51 -4.06 -14.75 -14.17
N ILE A 52 -4.61 -15.76 -14.83
CA ILE A 52 -5.60 -15.58 -15.89
C ILE A 52 -6.90 -16.23 -15.44
N ILE A 53 -7.95 -15.43 -15.26
CA ILE A 53 -9.30 -15.91 -15.02
C ILE A 53 -10.02 -15.94 -16.36
N SER A 54 -10.22 -17.14 -16.89
CA SER A 54 -10.80 -17.35 -18.21
C SER A 54 -12.33 -17.26 -18.19
N ASP A 55 -12.94 -17.26 -19.38
CA ASP A 55 -14.39 -17.36 -19.57
C ASP A 55 -15.01 -18.50 -18.73
N GLY A 56 -15.99 -18.16 -17.90
CA GLY A 56 -16.65 -19.08 -16.96
C GLY A 56 -15.85 -19.40 -15.69
N GLY A 57 -14.59 -18.95 -15.61
CA GLY A 57 -13.75 -19.03 -14.41
C GLY A 57 -14.20 -18.02 -13.36
N VAL A 58 -14.14 -18.43 -12.08
CA VAL A 58 -14.43 -17.55 -10.96
C VAL A 58 -13.32 -17.70 -9.93
N LEU A 59 -12.60 -16.63 -9.63
CA LEU A 59 -11.67 -16.61 -8.51
C LEU A 59 -12.29 -15.83 -7.36
N THR A 60 -12.34 -16.43 -6.18
CA THR A 60 -12.72 -15.75 -4.93
C THR A 60 -11.51 -15.64 -4.02
N ILE A 61 -11.16 -14.43 -3.60
CA ILE A 61 -10.06 -14.15 -2.68
C ILE A 61 -10.65 -13.74 -1.32
N ASP A 62 -10.53 -14.65 -0.35
CA ASP A 62 -10.96 -14.47 1.03
C ASP A 62 -9.77 -14.29 2.01
N GLY A 63 -8.54 -14.64 1.58
CA GLY A 63 -7.30 -14.43 2.33
C GLY A 63 -6.59 -13.12 1.98
N ILE A 64 -5.58 -12.76 2.76
CA ILE A 64 -4.69 -11.62 2.47
C ILE A 64 -3.62 -12.08 1.49
N ILE A 65 -3.60 -11.50 0.28
CA ILE A 65 -2.65 -11.85 -0.77
C ILE A 65 -1.62 -10.73 -0.95
N SER A 66 -0.34 -11.07 -0.76
CA SER A 66 0.81 -10.20 -1.01
C SER A 66 1.35 -10.45 -2.42
N VAL A 67 1.21 -9.48 -3.32
CA VAL A 67 1.51 -9.61 -4.74
C VAL A 67 2.90 -9.06 -5.04
N GLU A 68 3.79 -9.90 -5.54
CA GLU A 68 5.14 -9.52 -5.92
C GLU A 68 5.15 -8.57 -7.13
N THR A 69 6.12 -7.66 -7.13
CA THR A 69 6.28 -6.65 -8.19
C THR A 69 6.40 -7.29 -9.57
N GLY A 70 5.63 -6.77 -10.54
CA GLY A 70 5.59 -7.22 -11.92
C GLY A 70 4.55 -8.31 -12.21
N SER A 71 3.89 -8.84 -11.18
CA SER A 71 2.79 -9.81 -11.34
C SER A 71 1.58 -9.18 -12.03
N THR A 72 0.79 -10.01 -12.72
CA THR A 72 -0.43 -9.55 -13.42
C THR A 72 -1.63 -10.43 -13.09
N ILE A 73 -2.78 -9.82 -12.82
CA ILE A 73 -4.08 -10.50 -12.76
C ILE A 73 -4.91 -10.07 -13.97
N THR A 74 -5.24 -11.00 -14.84
CA THR A 74 -6.07 -10.76 -16.03
C THR A 74 -7.39 -11.49 -15.89
N ILE A 75 -8.49 -10.74 -15.87
CA ILE A 75 -9.86 -11.26 -15.91
C ILE A 75 -10.34 -11.14 -17.34
N GLN A 76 -10.39 -12.25 -18.07
CA GLN A 76 -10.86 -12.26 -19.45
C GLN A 76 -12.37 -12.03 -19.52
N GLU A 77 -12.89 -11.68 -20.71
CA GLU A 77 -14.33 -11.61 -20.95
C GLU A 77 -15.03 -12.91 -20.48
N GLY A 78 -16.10 -12.78 -19.69
CA GLY A 78 -16.82 -13.90 -19.09
C GLY A 78 -16.19 -14.49 -17.81
N GLY A 79 -14.98 -14.05 -17.43
CA GLY A 79 -14.35 -14.38 -16.15
C GLY A 79 -14.79 -13.43 -15.02
N ASN A 80 -14.67 -13.88 -13.77
CA ASN A 80 -15.04 -13.08 -12.60
C ASN A 80 -14.01 -13.21 -11.46
N LEU A 81 -13.56 -12.07 -10.92
CA LEU A 81 -12.79 -11.96 -9.68
C LEU A 81 -13.67 -11.36 -8.59
N VAL A 82 -13.84 -12.11 -7.49
CA VAL A 82 -14.50 -11.64 -6.27
C VAL A 82 -13.44 -11.47 -5.18
N LEU A 83 -13.25 -10.23 -4.70
CA LEU A 83 -12.32 -9.90 -3.63
C LEU A 83 -13.09 -9.52 -2.36
N ASN A 84 -12.96 -10.35 -1.32
CA ASN A 84 -13.59 -10.13 -0.01
C ASN A 84 -12.58 -9.73 1.08
N SER A 85 -11.27 -9.81 0.78
CA SER A 85 -10.19 -9.48 1.71
C SER A 85 -9.17 -8.55 1.04
N GLU A 86 -7.87 -8.84 1.12
CA GLU A 86 -6.83 -7.89 0.74
C GLU A 86 -5.98 -8.42 -0.41
N LEU A 87 -5.67 -7.52 -1.34
CA LEU A 87 -4.76 -7.74 -2.44
C LEU A 87 -3.75 -6.60 -2.46
N ASN A 88 -2.63 -6.81 -1.78
CA ASN A 88 -1.64 -5.78 -1.50
C ASN A 88 -0.36 -6.07 -2.28
N SER A 89 0.31 -5.03 -2.74
CA SER A 89 1.69 -5.16 -3.21
C SER A 89 2.60 -5.63 -2.07
N ALA A 90 3.49 -6.58 -2.36
CA ALA A 90 4.49 -7.08 -1.42
C ALA A 90 5.56 -6.04 -1.08
N ASP A 91 5.87 -5.17 -2.04
CA ASP A 91 6.94 -4.18 -1.94
C ASP A 91 6.43 -2.76 -1.65
N LEU A 92 5.11 -2.57 -1.54
CA LEU A 92 4.56 -1.25 -1.27
C LEU A 92 4.95 -0.79 0.12
N THR A 93 5.97 0.05 0.17
CA THR A 93 6.20 0.91 1.31
C THR A 93 5.17 2.03 1.22
N ASN A 94 4.17 2.01 2.11
CA ASN A 94 3.28 3.14 2.34
C ASN A 94 4.01 4.34 2.97
N GLU A 95 5.34 4.41 2.83
CA GLU A 95 6.14 5.51 3.35
C GLU A 95 5.85 6.75 2.52
N LEU A 96 5.08 7.62 3.15
CA LEU A 96 4.74 8.92 2.65
C LEU A 96 5.78 9.92 3.12
N PHE A 97 6.21 10.74 2.18
CA PHE A 97 7.19 11.78 2.40
C PHE A 97 6.66 13.12 1.91
N MET A 98 6.95 14.19 2.65
CA MET A 98 6.70 15.53 2.16
C MET A 98 7.94 16.12 1.52
N GLU A 99 7.92 16.28 0.20
CA GLU A 99 8.92 17.07 -0.50
C GLU A 99 8.69 18.57 -0.24
N VAL A 100 9.72 19.23 0.29
CA VAL A 100 9.69 20.65 0.65
C VAL A 100 10.52 21.48 -0.34
N TYR A 101 10.05 22.69 -0.57
CA TYR A 101 10.62 23.70 -1.45
C TYR A 101 10.87 25.00 -0.68
N ASN A 102 11.62 25.92 -1.29
CA ASN A 102 11.78 27.25 -0.73
C ASN A 102 10.41 27.94 -0.61
N GLY A 103 10.03 28.33 0.62
CA GLY A 103 8.73 28.91 0.93
C GLY A 103 7.67 27.88 1.34
N THR A 104 8.01 26.59 1.49
CA THR A 104 7.11 25.60 2.08
C THR A 104 6.84 25.95 3.54
N THR A 105 5.57 25.88 3.93
CA THR A 105 5.12 25.98 5.32
C THR A 105 4.31 24.74 5.65
N ILE A 106 4.62 24.09 6.77
CA ILE A 106 3.85 22.96 7.32
C ILE A 106 3.36 23.32 8.73
N GLN A 107 2.23 22.75 9.12
CA GLN A 107 1.51 23.08 10.33
C GLN A 107 1.12 21.81 11.11
N PRO A 108 2.09 21.10 11.72
CA PRO A 108 1.80 19.99 12.62
C PRO A 108 0.93 20.44 13.79
N TYR A 109 -0.05 19.63 14.15
CA TYR A 109 -0.94 19.86 15.28
C TYR A 109 -1.04 18.60 16.16
N PHE A 110 -0.46 18.68 17.35
CA PHE A 110 -0.51 17.62 18.35
C PHE A 110 -1.73 17.85 19.26
N ASN A 111 -2.83 17.17 18.96
CA ASN A 111 -4.13 17.36 19.60
C ASN A 111 -4.06 17.23 21.13
N GLY A 112 -4.49 18.27 21.84
CA GLY A 112 -4.55 18.31 23.30
C GLY A 112 -3.20 18.46 23.99
N LEU A 113 -2.09 18.63 23.25
CA LEU A 113 -0.78 18.80 23.84
C LEU A 113 -0.58 20.26 24.30
N THR A 114 -0.48 20.45 25.61
CA THR A 114 -0.26 21.75 26.26
C THR A 114 0.89 21.65 27.26
N ASP A 115 2.13 21.73 26.79
CA ASP A 115 3.33 21.58 27.61
C ASP A 115 4.57 22.14 26.91
N THR A 116 5.66 22.35 27.64
CA THR A 116 6.97 22.55 27.04
C THR A 116 7.60 21.21 26.69
N GLY A 117 8.18 21.11 25.50
CA GLY A 117 8.80 19.87 25.05
C GLY A 117 9.74 20.07 23.86
N THR A 118 10.08 18.95 23.23
CA THR A 118 10.89 18.96 22.01
C THR A 118 9.99 18.61 20.82
N MET A 119 10.06 19.39 19.75
CA MET A 119 9.54 19.02 18.46
C MET A 119 10.69 18.56 17.57
N ARG A 120 10.60 17.35 17.06
CA ARG A 120 11.57 16.75 16.14
C ARG A 120 10.98 16.69 14.74
N ILE A 121 11.74 17.15 13.76
CA ILE A 121 11.43 16.96 12.35
C ILE A 121 12.38 15.86 11.85
N ASN A 122 11.82 14.71 11.47
CA ASN A 122 12.58 13.61 10.89
C ASN A 122 12.69 13.80 9.39
N MET A 123 13.92 13.76 8.88
CA MET A 123 14.21 13.91 7.47
C MET A 123 14.18 12.53 6.81
N ALA A 124 13.48 12.43 5.70
CA ALA A 124 13.54 11.25 4.88
C ALA A 124 14.80 11.32 4.03
N LYS A 125 15.67 10.33 4.24
CA LYS A 125 16.81 9.95 3.39
C LYS A 125 18.14 10.70 3.64
N GLU A 126 19.21 9.92 3.56
CA GLU A 126 20.59 10.42 3.61
C GLU A 126 20.91 11.22 2.35
N TYR A 127 21.01 12.56 2.43
CA TYR A 127 21.49 13.35 1.29
C TYR A 127 22.47 14.47 1.66
N PHE A 128 23.60 14.40 0.95
CA PHE A 128 24.69 15.35 0.73
C PHE A 128 24.93 16.43 1.82
N SER A 129 26.09 16.33 2.47
CA SER A 129 26.62 17.22 3.52
C SER A 129 26.95 18.66 3.06
N SER A 130 26.17 19.24 2.15
CA SER A 130 26.39 20.58 1.60
C SER A 130 25.09 21.32 1.24
N MET A 131 23.95 20.88 1.77
CA MET A 131 22.69 21.63 1.65
C MET A 131 22.61 22.66 2.77
N GLU A 132 22.07 23.84 2.49
CA GLU A 132 21.80 24.87 3.49
C GLU A 132 20.30 25.17 3.47
N VAL A 133 19.52 24.32 4.14
CA VAL A 133 18.08 24.49 4.29
C VAL A 133 17.83 25.16 5.63
N ASN A 134 17.29 26.37 5.62
CA ASN A 134 16.89 27.04 6.85
C ASN A 134 15.48 26.60 7.22
N VAL A 135 15.38 25.88 8.33
CA VAL A 135 14.13 25.45 8.93
C VAL A 135 13.83 26.38 10.10
N SER A 136 12.61 26.90 10.19
CA SER A 136 12.19 27.84 11.22
C SER A 136 10.98 27.31 11.97
N VAL A 137 11.06 27.25 13.30
CA VAL A 137 9.98 26.83 14.20
C VAL A 137 9.90 27.79 15.37
N GLY A 138 8.73 28.37 15.62
CA GLY A 138 8.52 29.24 16.79
C GLY A 138 9.51 30.42 16.87
N GLY A 139 10.01 30.89 15.73
CA GLY A 139 11.02 31.96 15.64
C GLY A 139 12.47 31.51 15.84
N THR A 140 12.72 30.23 16.11
CA THR A 140 14.05 29.63 16.12
C THR A 140 14.38 29.11 14.73
N ASN A 141 15.56 29.46 14.22
CA ASN A 141 16.03 28.99 12.91
C ASN A 141 17.22 28.06 13.09
N ILE A 142 17.15 26.89 12.46
CA ILE A 142 18.28 25.96 12.34
C ILE A 142 18.58 25.75 10.86
N THR A 143 19.85 25.85 10.50
CA THR A 143 20.32 25.44 9.17
C THR A 143 20.57 23.94 9.20
N TRP A 144 19.76 23.20 8.46
CA TRP A 144 19.93 21.78 8.22
C TRP A 144 20.98 21.54 7.15
N THR A 145 21.91 20.63 7.42
CA THR A 145 23.05 20.31 6.56
C THR A 145 23.16 18.83 6.19
N GLY A 146 22.09 18.05 6.38
CA GLY A 146 22.00 16.64 5.99
C GLY A 146 21.87 15.67 7.17
N GLU A 147 21.51 16.14 8.36
CA GLU A 147 21.27 15.34 9.55
C GLU A 147 19.94 14.57 9.46
N ASP A 148 19.82 13.41 10.11
CA ASP A 148 18.58 12.61 10.07
C ASP A 148 17.38 13.33 10.69
N TYR A 149 17.61 14.27 11.60
CA TYR A 149 16.57 15.03 12.25
C TYR A 149 17.05 16.40 12.74
N ILE A 150 16.08 17.28 13.02
CA ILE A 150 16.29 18.56 13.69
C ILE A 150 15.36 18.66 14.88
N ASP A 151 15.90 19.05 16.04
CA ASP A 151 15.14 19.27 17.27
C ASP A 151 14.95 20.75 17.58
N TYR A 152 13.74 21.10 18.00
CA TYR A 152 13.36 22.42 18.49
C TYR A 152 12.76 22.32 19.87
N SER A 153 13.15 23.21 20.78
CA SER A 153 12.40 23.41 22.01
C SER A 153 11.16 24.25 21.71
N VAL A 154 9.97 23.73 22.03
CA VAL A 154 8.68 24.35 21.72
C VAL A 154 7.78 24.35 22.94
N GLU A 155 6.92 25.37 23.05
CA GLU A 155 5.78 25.40 23.97
C GLU A 155 4.52 25.04 23.20
N PHE A 156 4.04 23.82 23.38
CA PHE A 156 2.79 23.33 22.79
C PHE A 156 1.60 23.97 23.49
N GLN A 157 0.63 24.46 22.72
CA GLN A 157 -0.52 25.24 23.21
C GLN A 157 -1.85 24.76 22.62
N ASP A 158 -1.97 23.45 22.36
CA ASP A 158 -3.13 22.86 21.68
C ASP A 158 -3.49 23.63 20.38
N ALA A 159 -2.45 23.95 19.62
CA ALA A 159 -2.54 24.70 18.37
C ALA A 159 -1.48 24.19 17.38
N ALA A 160 -1.74 24.41 16.09
CA ALA A 160 -0.77 24.11 15.06
C ALA A 160 0.49 24.99 15.18
N ILE A 161 1.64 24.41 14.87
CA ILE A 161 2.94 25.10 14.94
C ILE A 161 3.44 25.34 13.51
N ASP A 162 3.72 26.59 13.16
CA ASP A 162 4.28 26.90 11.86
C ASP A 162 5.75 26.46 11.77
N VAL A 163 6.04 25.61 10.79
CA VAL A 163 7.39 25.20 10.41
C VAL A 163 7.64 25.68 8.98
N ASN A 164 8.65 26.52 8.82
CA ASN A 164 8.93 27.18 7.53
C ASN A 164 10.28 26.73 6.97
N PHE A 165 10.30 26.43 5.68
CA PHE A 165 11.50 26.03 4.95
C PHE A 165 11.93 27.14 4.00
N SER A 166 13.19 27.55 4.07
CA SER A 166 13.72 28.64 3.24
C SER A 166 15.20 28.43 2.92
N GLY A 167 15.65 28.98 1.79
CA GLY A 167 17.04 28.85 1.35
C GLY A 167 17.15 28.38 -0.08
N PHE A 168 18.31 27.81 -0.42
CA PHE A 168 18.59 27.30 -1.75
C PHE A 168 19.26 25.93 -1.64
N TRP A 169 18.63 24.93 -2.25
CA TRP A 169 19.13 23.56 -2.34
C TRP A 169 18.86 23.00 -3.74
N LEU A 170 19.74 22.11 -4.19
CA LEU A 170 19.72 21.56 -5.55
C LEU A 170 19.04 20.18 -5.63
N PHE A 171 18.91 19.48 -4.51
CA PHE A 171 18.35 18.14 -4.44
C PHE A 171 17.09 18.15 -3.58
N PRO A 172 16.08 17.32 -3.89
CA PRO A 172 14.86 17.24 -3.08
C PRO A 172 15.16 17.02 -1.60
N VAL A 173 14.39 17.69 -0.74
CA VAL A 173 14.43 17.55 0.71
C VAL A 173 13.09 16.98 1.11
N TRP A 174 13.11 15.88 1.83
CA TRP A 174 11.91 15.12 2.17
C TRP A 174 11.77 15.04 3.69
N ILE A 175 10.55 15.24 4.18
CA ILE A 175 10.19 15.05 5.59
C ILE A 175 9.45 13.73 5.70
N ASP A 176 9.93 12.87 6.60
CA ASP A 176 9.30 11.59 6.93
C ASP A 176 8.15 11.80 7.91
N SER A 177 8.48 12.32 9.08
CA SER A 177 7.55 12.43 10.20
C SER A 177 7.92 13.61 11.08
N ILE A 178 6.97 14.06 11.90
CA ILE A 178 7.20 15.07 12.94
C ILE A 178 6.75 14.51 14.27
N GLN A 179 7.62 14.61 15.26
CA GLN A 179 7.38 14.10 16.59
C GLN A 179 7.33 15.22 17.62
N ALA A 180 6.48 15.05 18.63
CA ALA A 180 6.51 15.83 19.85
C ALA A 180 6.89 14.94 21.03
N PHE A 181 7.85 15.40 21.83
CA PHE A 181 8.26 14.80 23.10
C PHE A 181 7.76 15.71 24.21
N ASP A 182 6.79 15.25 25.00
CA ASP A 182 6.29 16.02 26.15
C ASP A 182 7.28 16.02 27.33
N SER A 183 6.99 16.77 28.40
CA SER A 183 7.87 16.81 29.58
C SER A 183 7.96 15.47 30.34
N ASN A 184 7.02 14.55 30.09
CA ASN A 184 7.00 13.20 30.66
C ASN A 184 7.73 12.17 29.80
N GLY A 185 8.20 12.55 28.60
CA GLY A 185 8.85 11.68 27.63
C GLY A 185 7.88 10.85 26.78
N VAL A 186 6.60 11.18 26.77
CA VAL A 186 5.62 10.61 25.82
C VAL A 186 5.92 11.17 24.44
N ILE A 187 5.91 10.28 23.44
CA ILE A 187 6.16 10.61 22.04
C ILE A 187 4.85 10.57 21.29
N TYR A 188 4.54 11.67 20.61
CA TYR A 188 3.45 11.78 19.65
C TYR A 188 4.09 11.87 18.28
N THR A 189 3.66 11.03 17.34
CA THR A 189 4.15 11.04 15.95
C THR A 189 3.01 11.51 15.05
N LEU A 190 3.34 12.37 14.11
CA LEU A 190 2.54 12.65 12.93
C LEU A 190 3.30 12.14 11.71
N ASP A 191 2.60 11.42 10.83
CA ASP A 191 3.10 11.01 9.52
C ASP A 191 2.95 12.14 8.49
N ALA A 192 3.58 12.02 7.32
CA ALA A 192 3.70 13.13 6.36
C ALA A 192 2.37 13.72 5.87
N ASP A 193 1.29 12.94 5.87
CA ASP A 193 -0.06 13.34 5.48
C ASP A 193 -0.94 13.84 6.64
N GLU A 194 -0.45 13.81 7.88
CA GLU A 194 -1.22 14.18 9.07
C GLU A 194 -1.10 15.67 9.45
N TRP A 195 -0.49 16.50 8.60
CA TRP A 195 -0.40 17.95 8.80
C TRP A 195 -0.85 18.77 7.60
N ILE A 196 -1.26 20.00 7.87
CA ILE A 196 -1.58 20.97 6.83
C ILE A 196 -0.27 21.53 6.27
N HIS A 197 -0.20 21.69 4.95
CA HIS A 197 0.95 22.29 4.30
C HIS A 197 0.57 23.26 3.19
N SER A 198 1.50 24.13 2.83
CA SER A 198 1.45 24.96 1.65
C SER A 198 2.79 24.88 0.91
N ASN A 199 2.73 24.81 -0.42
CA ASN A 199 3.92 24.70 -1.28
C ASN A 199 4.82 23.49 -0.96
N GLY A 200 4.33 22.48 -0.25
CA GLY A 200 4.94 21.15 -0.15
C GLY A 200 4.21 20.18 -1.09
N VAL A 201 4.81 19.03 -1.38
CA VAL A 201 4.20 17.98 -2.20
C VAL A 201 4.38 16.64 -1.50
N LEU A 202 3.28 15.93 -1.26
CA LEU A 202 3.33 14.54 -0.80
C LEU A 202 3.86 13.64 -1.92
N LYS A 203 4.77 12.73 -1.55
CA LYS A 203 5.47 11.78 -2.40
C LYS A 203 5.52 10.43 -1.71
N THR A 204 5.57 9.38 -2.51
CA THR A 204 5.99 8.03 -2.09
C THR A 204 7.27 7.69 -2.86
N GLU A 205 8.12 6.82 -2.31
CA GLU A 205 9.31 6.32 -3.02
C GLU A 205 8.95 5.46 -4.23
N GLU A 206 7.79 4.80 -4.20
CA GLU A 206 7.32 3.91 -5.27
C GLU A 206 6.49 4.73 -6.28
N THR A 207 7.12 5.11 -7.39
CA THR A 207 6.50 6.01 -8.39
C THR A 207 5.52 5.31 -9.35
N GLY A 208 5.01 4.14 -9.01
CA GLY A 208 4.11 3.38 -9.88
C GLY A 208 3.45 2.20 -9.17
N ALA A 209 2.46 1.61 -9.82
CA ALA A 209 1.90 0.36 -9.35
C ALA A 209 2.97 -0.75 -9.38
N ALA A 210 2.98 -1.57 -8.34
CA ALA A 210 3.82 -2.75 -8.26
C ALA A 210 3.28 -3.90 -9.12
N PHE A 211 1.95 -4.01 -9.26
CA PHE A 211 1.31 -5.06 -10.06
C PHE A 211 0.13 -4.53 -10.86
N THR A 212 -0.34 -5.31 -11.84
CA THR A 212 -1.42 -4.89 -12.75
C THR A 212 -2.65 -5.76 -12.60
N ILE A 213 -3.83 -5.16 -12.66
CA ILE A 213 -5.13 -5.82 -12.79
C ILE A 213 -5.78 -5.39 -14.11
N ASN A 214 -5.91 -6.31 -15.05
CA ASN A 214 -6.58 -6.11 -16.32
C ASN A 214 -7.97 -6.75 -16.28
N VAL A 215 -9.02 -5.95 -16.44
CA VAL A 215 -10.42 -6.39 -16.30
C VAL A 215 -11.14 -6.29 -17.64
N GLU A 216 -11.21 -7.38 -18.39
CA GLU A 216 -12.09 -7.53 -19.56
C GLU A 216 -13.45 -8.15 -19.19
N GLY A 217 -13.48 -8.97 -18.14
CA GLY A 217 -14.69 -9.53 -17.53
C GLY A 217 -15.21 -8.71 -16.36
N GLU A 218 -15.36 -9.34 -15.20
CA GLU A 218 -15.91 -8.71 -13.99
C GLU A 218 -14.92 -8.74 -12.81
N LEU A 219 -14.68 -7.58 -12.20
CA LEU A 219 -14.01 -7.42 -10.91
C LEU A 219 -15.03 -6.90 -9.89
N ASN A 220 -15.24 -7.65 -8.81
CA ASN A 220 -16.13 -7.28 -7.71
C ASN A 220 -15.34 -7.30 -6.40
N SER A 221 -15.06 -6.12 -5.85
CA SER A 221 -14.49 -5.98 -4.51
C SER A 221 -15.60 -5.63 -3.53
N ILE A 222 -15.77 -6.44 -2.49
CA ILE A 222 -16.84 -6.32 -1.49
C ILE A 222 -16.19 -6.28 -0.12
N GLY A 223 -16.00 -5.09 0.44
CA GLY A 223 -15.25 -4.91 1.69
C GLY A 223 -13.74 -5.12 1.55
N GLY A 224 -13.23 -5.26 0.32
CA GLY A 224 -11.85 -5.59 0.05
C GLY A 224 -10.90 -4.39 0.05
N THR A 225 -9.61 -4.65 0.25
CA THR A 225 -8.55 -3.65 0.11
C THR A 225 -7.65 -4.02 -1.06
N ILE A 226 -7.35 -3.05 -1.94
CA ILE A 226 -6.36 -3.19 -3.00
C ILE A 226 -5.29 -2.12 -2.80
N SER A 227 -4.02 -2.51 -2.71
CA SER A 227 -2.93 -1.55 -2.55
C SER A 227 -1.79 -1.76 -3.53
N GLY A 228 -1.34 -0.68 -4.19
CA GLY A 228 -0.20 -0.72 -5.12
C GLY A 228 -0.51 -1.29 -6.52
N ALA A 229 -1.79 -1.33 -6.94
CA ALA A 229 -2.22 -1.90 -8.22
C ALA A 229 -2.44 -0.84 -9.32
N ASP A 230 -2.12 -1.17 -10.58
CA ASP A 230 -2.62 -0.46 -11.76
C ASP A 230 -3.85 -1.19 -12.28
N ILE A 231 -5.01 -0.53 -12.26
CA ILE A 231 -6.28 -1.16 -12.59
C ILE A 231 -6.78 -0.61 -13.93
N SER A 232 -6.78 -1.48 -14.95
CA SER A 232 -7.31 -1.20 -16.27
C SER A 232 -8.64 -1.91 -16.47
N CYS A 233 -9.73 -1.15 -16.52
CA CYS A 233 -11.09 -1.66 -16.65
C CYS A 233 -11.62 -1.49 -18.08
N SER A 234 -11.80 -2.61 -18.77
CA SER A 234 -12.48 -2.73 -20.07
C SER A 234 -13.87 -3.38 -19.96
N GLY A 235 -14.09 -4.18 -18.91
CA GLY A 235 -15.37 -4.79 -18.57
C GLY A 235 -16.07 -4.04 -17.42
N SER A 236 -16.42 -4.76 -16.36
CA SER A 236 -17.09 -4.20 -15.17
C SER A 236 -16.17 -4.26 -13.95
N CYS A 237 -15.92 -3.11 -13.31
CA CYS A 237 -15.24 -3.01 -12.03
C CYS A 237 -16.20 -2.41 -10.99
N SER A 238 -16.49 -3.17 -9.94
CA SER A 238 -17.36 -2.76 -8.83
C SER A 238 -16.62 -2.83 -7.51
N PHE A 239 -16.71 -1.75 -6.74
CA PHE A 239 -16.08 -1.59 -5.42
C PHE A 239 -17.14 -1.13 -4.41
N GLU A 240 -17.58 -2.05 -3.56
CA GLU A 240 -18.56 -1.82 -2.50
C GLU A 240 -17.90 -1.91 -1.13
N ASN A 241 -17.92 -0.80 -0.37
CA ASN A 241 -17.29 -0.71 0.95
C ASN A 241 -15.78 -1.08 0.92
N SER A 242 -15.12 -0.81 -0.20
CA SER A 242 -13.73 -1.20 -0.45
C SER A 242 -12.78 -0.02 -0.32
N THR A 243 -11.50 -0.33 -0.11
CA THR A 243 -10.42 0.66 -0.06
C THR A 243 -9.42 0.40 -1.18
N LEU A 244 -9.14 1.42 -1.99
CA LEU A 244 -8.07 1.42 -2.97
C LEU A 244 -7.02 2.40 -2.46
N SER A 245 -5.81 1.93 -2.20
CA SER A 245 -4.71 2.76 -1.70
C SER A 245 -3.51 2.67 -2.63
N TRP A 246 -2.87 3.79 -2.96
CA TRP A 246 -1.65 3.78 -3.77
C TRP A 246 -1.80 3.06 -5.12
N SER A 247 -3.03 2.95 -5.62
CA SER A 247 -3.28 2.45 -6.95
C SER A 247 -2.82 3.49 -7.97
N ALA A 248 -2.16 3.06 -9.05
CA ALA A 248 -2.00 3.92 -10.21
C ALA A 248 -3.40 4.33 -10.74
N PRO A 249 -3.51 5.37 -11.60
CA PRO A 249 -4.81 5.84 -12.06
C PRO A 249 -5.68 4.68 -12.56
N ILE A 250 -6.91 4.55 -12.05
CA ILE A 250 -7.86 3.56 -12.57
C ILE A 250 -8.23 3.99 -14.00
N ASN A 251 -7.80 3.21 -14.98
CA ASN A 251 -8.09 3.50 -16.38
C ASN A 251 -9.39 2.81 -16.79
N VAL A 252 -10.40 3.58 -17.18
CA VAL A 252 -11.70 3.05 -17.62
C VAL A 252 -11.82 3.25 -19.13
N ASN A 253 -11.83 2.14 -19.87
CA ASN A 253 -11.89 2.15 -21.34
C ASN A 253 -13.32 2.41 -21.85
N ASP A 254 -13.43 2.74 -23.14
CA ASP A 254 -14.73 3.05 -23.77
C ASP A 254 -15.68 1.85 -23.67
N GLY A 255 -16.89 2.09 -23.15
CA GLY A 255 -17.90 1.06 -22.91
C GLY A 255 -17.76 0.27 -21.61
N ALA A 256 -16.70 0.47 -20.82
CA ALA A 256 -16.53 -0.16 -19.52
C ALA A 256 -17.42 0.49 -18.44
N MET A 257 -17.63 -0.23 -17.33
CA MET A 257 -18.35 0.27 -16.15
C MET A 257 -17.42 0.30 -14.94
N LEU A 258 -17.35 1.45 -14.27
CA LEU A 258 -16.78 1.58 -12.93
C LEU A 258 -17.90 1.98 -11.96
N ALA A 259 -18.13 1.16 -10.94
CA ALA A 259 -19.07 1.42 -9.85
C ALA A 259 -18.31 1.52 -8.52
N MET A 260 -18.53 2.61 -7.79
CA MET A 260 -17.93 2.87 -6.48
C MET A 260 -19.05 3.19 -5.49
N GLU A 261 -19.26 2.36 -4.47
CA GLU A 261 -20.30 2.54 -3.46
C GLU A 261 -19.71 2.47 -2.06
N THR A 262 -19.83 3.55 -1.28
CA THR A 262 -19.30 3.61 0.10
C THR A 262 -17.80 3.26 0.21
N SER A 263 -17.04 3.53 -0.85
CA SER A 263 -15.63 3.12 -1.00
C SER A 263 -14.68 4.32 -0.92
N ILE A 264 -13.41 4.06 -0.58
CA ILE A 264 -12.36 5.07 -0.42
C ILE A 264 -11.28 4.86 -1.49
N ILE A 265 -10.83 5.94 -2.13
CA ILE A 265 -9.63 5.95 -2.98
C ILE A 265 -8.62 6.90 -2.33
N ASN A 266 -7.48 6.35 -1.93
CA ASN A 266 -6.30 7.05 -1.43
C ASN A 266 -5.20 6.94 -2.49
N GLY A 267 -4.57 8.05 -2.85
CA GLY A 267 -3.47 8.08 -3.80
C GLY A 267 -2.39 9.06 -3.36
#